data_AF-X1P402-F1
#
_entry.id   AF-X1P402-F1
#
_cell.length_a   1.000
_cell.length_b   1.000
_cell.length_c   1.000
_cell.angle_alpha   90.00
_cell.angle_beta   90.00
_cell.angle_gamma   90.00
#
_symmetry.space_group_name_H-M   'P 1'
#
loop_
_entity.id
_entity.type
_entity.pdbx_description
1 polymer ?
#
loop_
_entity_poly.entity_id
_entity_poly.type
_entity_poly.pdbx_seq_one_letter_code
_entity_poly.pdbx_strand_id
1 'polypeptide(L)'
;IADKKIEEDKLLRGDELPHGVLKIVKVFIAQKRKISIGDKMAGRHGNKGVVSKILPEENMPFLPDGTPIDIVLNPLGVPSRMNVGQILETHLGWAANKLKFYASPDQW
;
A
#
# COMPACT_ATOMS: atom_id res chain seq x y z
N ILE A 1 26.12 -18.27 22.40
CA ILE A 1 26.12 -18.38 23.89
C ILE A 1 26.41 -17.02 24.52
N ALA A 2 27.38 -16.25 24.01
CA ALA A 2 27.68 -14.89 24.49
C ALA A 2 26.52 -13.89 24.31
N ASP A 3 25.83 -13.89 23.16
CA ASP A 3 24.76 -12.90 22.88
C ASP A 3 23.55 -13.03 23.82
N LYS A 4 23.14 -14.25 24.15
CA LYS A 4 22.05 -14.49 25.12
C LYS A 4 22.39 -13.93 26.50
N LYS A 5 23.66 -14.01 26.91
CA LYS A 5 24.13 -13.53 28.21
C LYS A 5 24.11 -12.00 28.31
N ILE A 6 24.38 -11.32 27.19
CA ILE A 6 24.32 -9.85 27.08
C ILE A 6 22.87 -9.35 27.12
N GLU A 7 21.95 -10.08 26.49
CA GLU A 7 20.53 -9.74 26.48
C GLU A 7 19.88 -9.93 27.87
N GLU A 8 20.24 -11.00 28.57
CA GLU A 8 19.85 -11.25 29.97
C GLU A 8 20.31 -10.14 30.92
N ASP A 9 21.56 -9.69 30.78
CA ASP A 9 22.14 -8.65 31.64
C ASP A 9 21.48 -7.26 31.41
N LYS A 10 21.02 -7.00 30.17
CA LYS A 10 20.23 -5.80 29.83
C LYS A 10 18.82 -5.84 30.42
N LEU A 11 18.16 -7.00 30.38
CA LEU A 11 16.83 -7.18 31.00
C LEU A 11 16.86 -6.95 32.52
N LEU A 12 17.96 -7.31 33.19
CA LEU A 12 18.12 -7.20 34.63
C LEU A 12 18.48 -5.79 35.11
N ARG A 13 19.23 -5.01 34.31
CA ARG A 13 19.68 -3.65 34.70
C ARG A 13 18.58 -2.59 34.72
N GLY A 14 17.42 -2.88 34.12
CA GLY A 14 16.31 -1.91 34.00
C GLY A 14 16.62 -0.79 33.02
N ASP A 15 15.56 -0.15 32.52
CA ASP A 15 15.69 1.02 31.63
C ASP A 15 15.94 2.29 32.44
N GLU A 16 16.70 3.24 31.88
CA GLU A 16 16.84 4.57 32.47
C GLU A 16 15.48 5.30 32.44
N LEU A 17 15.00 5.66 33.63
CA LEU A 17 13.75 6.38 33.83
C LEU A 17 14.02 7.87 34.08
N PRO A 18 13.19 8.79 33.54
CA PRO A 18 13.29 10.21 33.88
C PRO A 18 13.16 10.47 35.38
N HIS A 19 13.81 11.52 35.88
CA HIS A 19 13.76 11.88 37.30
C HIS A 19 12.30 12.05 37.79
N GLY A 20 11.96 11.34 38.88
CA GLY A 20 10.61 11.33 39.46
C GLY A 20 9.68 10.22 38.94
N VAL A 21 10.10 9.41 37.97
CA VAL A 21 9.30 8.29 37.42
C VAL A 21 9.75 6.96 38.02
N LEU A 22 8.81 6.23 38.64
CA LEU A 22 9.07 4.92 39.25
C LEU A 22 8.90 3.74 38.26
N LYS A 23 7.96 3.85 37.31
CA LYS A 23 7.65 2.79 36.33
C LYS A 23 7.01 3.38 35.07
N ILE A 24 7.37 2.85 33.90
CA ILE A 24 6.72 3.17 32.62
C ILE A 24 6.01 1.92 32.10
N VAL A 25 4.80 2.10 31.57
CA VAL A 25 4.05 1.05 30.87
C VAL A 25 3.81 1.52 29.44
N LYS A 26 4.30 0.77 28.45
CA LYS A 26 4.05 1.02 27.02
C LYS A 26 2.97 0.05 26.55
N VAL A 27 1.86 0.59 26.05
CA VAL A 27 0.78 -0.21 25.45
C VAL A 27 0.79 0.01 23.95
N PHE A 28 0.90 -1.08 23.18
CA PHE A 28 0.82 -1.06 21.73
C PHE A 28 -0.60 -1.43 21.29
N ILE A 29 -1.26 -0.53 20.56
CA ILE A 29 -2.60 -0.76 20.02
C ILE A 29 -2.47 -0.86 18.50
N ALA A 30 -2.92 -1.98 17.93
CA ALA A 30 -3.03 -2.16 16.50
C ALA A 30 -4.46 -1.84 16.04
N GLN A 31 -4.59 -1.03 14.99
CA GLN A 31 -5.88 -0.72 14.36
C GLN A 31 -5.80 -0.99 12.86
N LYS A 32 -6.77 -1.75 12.32
CA LYS A 32 -6.97 -1.86 10.87
C LYS A 32 -7.80 -0.68 10.39
N ARG A 33 -7.23 0.17 9.53
CA ARG A 33 -7.91 1.30 8.89
C ARG A 33 -8.40 0.90 7.50
N LYS A 34 -9.62 1.32 7.16
CA LYS A 34 -10.20 1.15 5.82
C LYS A 34 -9.86 2.36 4.95
N ILE A 35 -9.80 2.15 3.64
CA ILE A 35 -9.63 3.25 2.68
C ILE A 35 -10.83 4.21 2.77
N SER A 36 -10.55 5.49 2.73
CA SER A 36 -11.52 6.57 2.89
C SER A 36 -11.33 7.64 1.82
N ILE A 37 -12.39 8.40 1.57
CA ILE A 37 -12.30 9.60 0.72
C ILE A 37 -11.29 10.56 1.35
N GLY A 38 -10.37 11.10 0.53
CA GLY A 38 -9.26 11.92 1.02
C GLY A 38 -7.94 11.17 1.21
N ASP A 39 -7.95 9.83 1.17
CA ASP A 39 -6.70 9.06 1.21
C ASP A 39 -5.85 9.29 -0.04
N LYS A 40 -4.53 9.38 0.15
CA LYS A 40 -3.58 9.59 -0.94
C LYS A 40 -3.08 8.26 -1.48
N MET A 41 -3.17 8.09 -2.80
CA MET A 41 -2.70 6.92 -3.53
C MET A 41 -1.63 7.32 -4.55
N ALA A 42 -0.72 6.41 -4.84
CA ALA A 42 0.31 6.61 -5.86
C ALA A 42 0.55 5.32 -6.65
N GLY A 43 0.77 5.45 -7.95
CA GLY A 43 1.18 4.35 -8.81
C GLY A 43 2.71 4.30 -8.98
N ARG A 44 3.18 3.20 -9.58
CA ARG A 44 4.61 2.92 -9.82
C ARG A 44 5.24 3.85 -10.85
N HIS A 45 4.42 4.51 -11.65
CA HIS A 45 4.82 5.40 -12.75
C HIS A 45 4.75 6.89 -12.36
N GLY A 46 4.86 7.19 -11.06
CA GLY A 46 4.92 8.55 -10.53
C GLY A 46 3.58 9.30 -10.51
N ASN A 47 2.49 8.67 -10.96
CA ASN A 47 1.14 9.23 -10.85
C ASN A 47 0.70 9.23 -9.37
N LYS A 48 0.23 10.38 -8.89
CA LYS A 48 -0.27 10.58 -7.52
C LYS A 48 -1.68 11.14 -7.59
N GLY A 49 -2.55 10.71 -6.68
CA GLY A 49 -3.93 11.16 -6.59
C GLY A 49 -4.50 11.04 -5.19
N VAL A 50 -5.64 11.68 -4.96
CA VAL A 50 -6.42 11.55 -3.74
C VAL A 50 -7.73 10.85 -4.11
N VAL A 51 -8.22 9.94 -3.27
CA VAL A 51 -9.52 9.27 -3.48
C VAL A 51 -10.62 10.33 -3.44
N SER A 52 -11.25 10.57 -4.60
CA SER A 52 -12.27 11.62 -4.75
C SER A 52 -13.67 11.16 -4.33
N LYS A 53 -14.05 9.94 -4.70
CA LYS A 53 -15.36 9.34 -4.40
C LYS A 53 -15.23 7.83 -4.38
N ILE A 54 -16.00 7.19 -3.49
CA ILE A 54 -16.21 5.74 -3.47
C ILE A 54 -17.64 5.52 -3.99
N LEU A 55 -17.76 4.81 -5.11
CA LEU A 55 -19.04 4.51 -5.75
C LEU A 55 -19.45 3.06 -5.46
N PRO A 56 -20.75 2.76 -5.39
CA PRO A 56 -21.22 1.38 -5.36
C PRO A 56 -21.08 0.76 -6.77
N GLU A 57 -20.98 -0.57 -6.84
CA GLU A 57 -20.60 -1.32 -8.05
C GLU A 57 -21.55 -1.08 -9.23
N GLU A 58 -22.85 -0.88 -8.97
CA GLU A 58 -23.87 -0.62 -9.99
C GLU A 58 -23.65 0.67 -10.78
N ASN A 59 -22.89 1.62 -10.22
CA ASN A 59 -22.58 2.90 -10.86
C ASN A 59 -21.23 2.89 -11.57
N MET A 60 -20.49 1.78 -11.52
CA MET A 60 -19.20 1.67 -12.20
C MET A 60 -19.37 1.25 -13.67
N PRO A 61 -18.42 1.61 -14.55
CA PRO A 61 -18.38 1.04 -15.89
C PRO A 61 -18.16 -0.47 -15.83
N PHE A 62 -18.79 -1.20 -16.75
CA PHE A 62 -18.67 -2.65 -16.87
C PHE A 62 -17.90 -3.06 -18.11
N LEU A 63 -17.15 -4.15 -17.99
CA LEU A 63 -16.53 -4.84 -19.12
C LEU A 63 -17.58 -5.62 -19.92
N PRO A 64 -17.28 -6.06 -21.15
CA PRO A 64 -18.21 -6.83 -21.97
C PRO A 64 -18.65 -8.17 -21.35
N ASP A 65 -17.87 -8.69 -20.40
CA ASP A 65 -18.19 -9.89 -19.62
C ASP A 65 -19.03 -9.61 -18.37
N GLY A 66 -19.42 -8.35 -18.14
CA GLY A 66 -20.21 -7.92 -16.99
C GLY A 66 -19.40 -7.62 -15.73
N THR A 67 -18.07 -7.69 -15.78
CA THR A 67 -17.22 -7.37 -14.62
C THR A 67 -17.15 -5.85 -14.39
N PRO A 68 -17.44 -5.32 -13.19
CA PRO A 68 -17.27 -3.90 -12.89
C PRO A 68 -15.79 -3.50 -12.83
N ILE A 69 -15.49 -2.26 -13.17
CA ILE A 69 -14.15 -1.67 -13.02
C ILE A 69 -13.94 -1.21 -11.57
N ASP A 70 -12.75 -1.48 -11.00
CA ASP A 70 -12.42 -1.07 -9.62
C ASP A 70 -11.97 0.40 -9.50
N ILE A 71 -11.17 0.90 -10.45
CA ILE A 71 -10.53 2.23 -10.39
C ILE A 71 -10.62 2.91 -11.75
N VAL A 72 -11.07 4.18 -11.75
CA VAL A 72 -11.09 5.04 -12.93
C VAL A 72 -10.04 6.14 -12.78
N LEU A 73 -9.13 6.24 -13.75
CA LEU A 73 -8.08 7.26 -13.78
C LEU A 73 -8.32 8.26 -14.91
N ASN A 74 -7.95 9.52 -14.70
CA ASN A 74 -8.03 10.55 -15.74
C ASN A 74 -6.91 10.36 -16.78
N PRO A 75 -7.23 10.17 -18.08
CA PRO A 75 -6.24 9.95 -19.13
C PRO A 75 -5.34 11.16 -19.38
N LEU A 76 -5.79 12.39 -19.12
CA LEU A 76 -5.03 13.62 -19.40
C LEU A 76 -3.74 13.73 -18.57
N GLY A 77 -3.67 13.00 -17.45
CA GLY A 77 -2.48 12.96 -16.61
C GLY A 77 -1.30 12.19 -17.22
N VAL A 78 -1.54 11.40 -18.27
CA VAL A 78 -0.50 10.57 -18.89
C VAL A 78 0.30 11.32 -19.96
N PRO A 79 -0.32 11.95 -20.99
CA PRO A 79 0.42 12.71 -22.00
C PRO A 79 1.18 13.88 -21.40
N SER A 80 0.56 14.59 -20.45
CA SER A 80 1.15 15.78 -19.82
C SER A 80 2.42 15.50 -19.01
N ARG A 81 2.56 14.29 -18.46
CA ARG A 81 3.74 13.88 -17.67
C ARG A 81 4.64 12.89 -18.40
N MET A 82 4.29 12.53 -19.63
CA MET A 82 4.99 11.54 -20.45
C MET A 82 5.26 10.19 -19.74
N ASN A 83 4.39 9.77 -18.81
CA ASN A 83 4.55 8.53 -18.06
C ASN A 83 3.92 7.31 -18.78
N VAL A 84 4.24 7.15 -20.06
CA VAL A 84 3.66 6.14 -20.98
C VAL A 84 3.78 4.70 -20.44
N GLY A 85 4.78 4.43 -19.60
CA GLY A 85 4.95 3.13 -18.93
C GLY A 85 3.70 2.65 -18.19
N GLN A 86 2.87 3.56 -17.64
CA GLN A 86 1.61 3.19 -17.00
C GLN A 86 0.64 2.50 -17.98
N ILE A 87 0.60 2.96 -19.23
CA ILE A 87 -0.24 2.37 -20.27
C ILE A 87 0.30 0.98 -20.63
N LEU A 88 1.62 0.86 -20.81
CA LEU A 88 2.26 -0.41 -21.15
C LEU A 88 2.07 -1.45 -20.03
N GLU A 89 2.24 -1.04 -18.76
CA GLU A 89 1.97 -1.89 -17.59
C GLU A 89 0.51 -2.36 -17.58
N THR A 90 -0.44 -1.46 -17.86
CA THR A 90 -1.87 -1.81 -17.92
C THR A 90 -2.17 -2.85 -19.01
N HIS A 91 -1.60 -2.67 -20.21
CA HIS A 91 -1.78 -3.64 -21.31
C HIS A 91 -1.14 -4.99 -21.00
N LEU A 92 0.09 -4.99 -20.46
CA LEU A 92 0.80 -6.20 -20.08
C LEU A 92 0.06 -6.94 -18.96
N GLY A 93 -0.42 -6.22 -17.95
CA GLY A 93 -1.23 -6.78 -16.86
C GLY A 93 -2.54 -7.39 -17.35
N TRP A 94 -3.18 -6.76 -18.34
CA TRP A 94 -4.38 -7.32 -18.97
C TRP A 94 -4.11 -8.62 -19.72
N ALA A 95 -3.05 -8.65 -20.53
CA ALA A 95 -2.61 -9.86 -21.22
C ALA A 95 -2.25 -10.98 -20.23
N ALA A 96 -1.52 -10.65 -19.16
CA ALA A 96 -1.14 -11.57 -18.11
C ALA A 96 -2.35 -12.19 -17.39
N ASN A 97 -3.39 -11.39 -17.08
CA ASN A 97 -4.63 -11.89 -16.49
C ASN A 97 -5.38 -12.86 -17.42
N LYS A 98 -5.40 -12.58 -18.74
CA LYS A 98 -6.00 -13.48 -19.73
C LYS A 98 -5.20 -14.79 -19.89
N LEU A 99 -3.88 -14.71 -19.84
CA LEU A 99 -2.97 -15.87 -19.92
C LEU A 99 -2.80 -16.62 -18.60
N LYS A 100 -3.43 -16.17 -17.51
CA LYS A 100 -3.28 -16.72 -16.14
C LYS A 100 -1.82 -16.83 -15.70
N PHE A 101 -1.03 -15.83 -16.09
CA PHE A 101 0.37 -15.72 -15.78
C PHE A 101 0.58 -14.56 -14.82
N TYR A 102 1.40 -14.77 -13.79
CA TYR A 102 1.79 -13.72 -12.84
C TYR A 102 3.30 -13.52 -12.93
N ALA A 103 3.72 -12.44 -13.58
CA ALA A 103 5.11 -11.99 -13.53
C ALA A 103 5.25 -10.97 -12.39
N SER A 104 5.80 -11.42 -11.26
CA SER A 104 6.28 -10.54 -10.19
C SER A 104 7.58 -9.86 -10.64
N PRO A 105 7.62 -8.52 -10.77
CA PRO A 105 8.82 -7.80 -11.19
C PRO A 105 9.94 -7.77 -10.12
N ASP A 106 9.70 -8.35 -8.95
CA ASP A 106 10.63 -8.48 -7.82
C ASP A 106 11.40 -9.83 -7.79
N GLN A 107 11.19 -10.72 -8.77
CA GLN A 107 11.80 -12.07 -8.79
C GLN A 107 13.06 -12.20 -9.67
N TRP A 108 13.82 -11.14 -9.89
CA TRP A 108 15.08 -11.19 -10.65
C TRP A 108 16.28 -10.92 -9.74
#